data_AF-A0A9E5ATH5-F1
#
_entry.id   AF-A0A9E5ATH5-F1
#
_cell.length_a   1.000
_cell.length_b   1.000
_cell.length_c   1.000
_cell.angle_alpha   90.00
_cell.angle_beta   90.00
_cell.angle_gamma   90.00
#
_symmetry.space_group_name_H-M   'P 1'
#
loop_
_entity.id
_entity.type
_entity.pdbx_description
1 polymer ?
#
loop_
_entity_poly.entity_id
_entity_poly.type
_entity_poly.pdbx_seq_one_letter_code
_entity_poly.pdbx_strand_id
1 'polypeptide(L)' 'VNGPGEMADADFGYVGGAPNKINLYVGKQAIKFNIPEAEAVERLVDLIREHGKWVEPELDGVAGIST' A
#
# COMPACT_ATOMS: atom_id res chain seq x y z
N VAL A 1 11.38 1.59 12.12
CA VAL A 1 9.97 2.07 12.05
C VAL A 1 9.92 3.15 10.98
N ASN A 2 8.95 3.10 10.07
CA ASN A 2 8.77 4.16 9.07
C ASN A 2 8.43 5.45 9.83
N GLY A 3 9.35 6.40 9.83
CA GLY A 3 9.19 7.68 10.52
C GLY A 3 8.29 8.61 9.70
N PRO A 4 7.64 9.59 10.37
CA PRO A 4 6.82 10.61 9.69
C PRO A 4 7.60 11.43 8.64
N GLY A 5 8.93 11.41 8.68
CA GLY A 5 9.82 12.04 7.69
C GLY A 5 9.92 11.31 6.35
N GLU A 6 9.70 9.99 6.28
CA GLU A 6 9.69 9.26 4.99
C GLU A 6 8.35 9.39 4.25
N MET A 7 7.29 9.81 4.95
CA MET A 7 5.95 10.00 4.39
C MET A 7 5.76 11.37 3.73
N ALA A 8 6.76 12.26 3.77
CA ALA A 8 6.64 13.61 3.22
C ALA A 8 6.52 13.63 1.68
N ASP A 9 7.12 12.63 1.02
CA ASP A 9 7.14 12.47 -0.43
C ASP A 9 6.29 11.29 -0.93
N ALA A 10 5.69 10.52 -0.01
CA ALA A 10 4.91 9.34 -0.36
C ALA A 10 3.47 9.72 -0.74
N ASP A 11 3.04 9.35 -1.95
CA ASP A 11 1.64 9.51 -2.38
C ASP A 11 0.69 8.61 -1.57
N PHE A 12 1.16 7.47 -1.07
CA PHE A 12 0.38 6.50 -0.30
C PHE A 12 1.21 5.92 0.86
N GLY A 13 0.56 5.70 2.01
CA GLY A 13 1.22 5.23 3.23
C GLY A 13 0.48 4.10 3.90
N TYR A 14 1.24 3.20 4.52
CA TYR A 14 0.79 2.07 5.33
C TYR A 14 1.46 2.15 6.70
N VAL A 15 0.69 2.30 7.77
CA VAL A 15 1.23 2.47 9.13
C VAL A 15 0.48 1.59 10.12
N GLY A 16 1.23 0.83 10.93
CA GLY A 16 0.67 0.08 12.05
C GLY A 16 0.13 1.04 13.12
N GLY A 17 -1.19 0.98 13.37
CA GLY A 17 -1.86 1.76 14.40
C GLY A 17 -2.00 1.02 15.73
N ALA A 18 -2.15 -0.31 15.68
CA ALA A 18 -2.25 -1.19 16.83
C ALA A 18 -1.89 -2.64 16.41
N PRO A 19 -1.75 -3.61 17.34
CA PRO A 19 -1.49 -5.01 16.98
C PRO A 19 -2.54 -5.55 16.00
N ASN A 20 -2.09 -6.08 14.86
CA ASN A 20 -2.93 -6.56 13.74
C ASN A 20 -3.81 -5.48 13.07
N LYS A 21 -3.51 -4.19 13.27
CA LYS A 21 -4.32 -3.06 12.79
C LYS A 21 -3.49 -2.01 12.09
N ILE A 22 -3.95 -1.60 10.91
CA ILE A 22 -3.27 -0.72 9.99
C ILE A 22 -4.12 0.50 9.65
N ASN A 23 -3.45 1.63 9.49
CA ASN A 23 -4.01 2.87 8.97
C ASN A 23 -3.38 3.14 7.59
N LEU A 24 -4.23 3.48 6.62
CA LEU A 24 -3.83 3.82 5.26
C LEU A 24 -3.91 5.34 5.05
N TYR A 25 -2.91 5.88 4.39
CA TYR A 25 -2.73 7.31 4.14
C TYR A 25 -2.62 7.58 2.63
N VAL A 26 -3.10 8.75 2.21
CA VAL A 26 -2.85 9.34 0.89
C VAL A 26 -2.17 10.68 1.13
N GLY A 27 -0.92 10.80 0.70
CA GLY A 27 -0.03 11.88 1.10
C GLY A 27 0.06 11.96 2.63
N LYS A 28 -0.44 13.08 3.18
CA LYS A 28 -0.46 13.36 4.62
C LYS A 28 -1.81 13.09 5.28
N GLN A 29 -2.82 12.66 4.53
CA GLN A 29 -4.18 12.45 5.03
C GLN A 29 -4.43 10.96 5.27
N ALA A 30 -4.87 10.62 6.48
CA ALA A 30 -5.33 9.27 6.79
C ALA A 30 -6.74 9.05 6.21
N ILE A 31 -6.88 8.04 5.36
CA ILE A 31 -8.15 7.74 4.67
C ILE A 31 -8.88 6.58 5.34
N LYS A 32 -8.15 5.58 5.84
CA LYS A 32 -8.74 4.43 6.54
C LYS A 32 -7.94 4.10 7.79
N PHE A 33 -8.64 3.73 8.86
CA PHE A 33 -8.06 3.43 10.16
C PHE A 33 -8.48 2.06 10.67
N ASN A 34 -7.66 1.44 11.52
CA ASN A 34 -7.93 0.17 12.18
C ASN A 34 -8.34 -0.96 11.23
N ILE A 35 -7.77 -0.98 10.02
CA ILE A 35 -7.96 -2.07 9.06
C ILE A 35 -7.20 -3.29 9.57
N PRO A 36 -7.80 -4.51 9.54
CA PRO A 36 -7.05 -5.73 9.78
C PRO A 36 -5.80 -5.82 8.89
N GLU A 37 -4.65 -6.13 9.47
CA GLU A 37 -3.38 -6.25 8.74
C GLU A 37 -3.48 -7.15 7.51
N ALA A 38 -4.21 -8.26 7.63
CA ALA A 38 -4.45 -9.22 6.56
C ALA A 38 -5.16 -8.61 5.33
N GLU A 39 -6.06 -7.65 5.54
CA GLU A 39 -6.78 -6.97 4.46
C GLU A 39 -6.09 -5.68 4.02
N ALA A 40 -5.21 -5.12 4.85
CA ALA A 40 -4.65 -3.79 4.64
C ALA A 40 -3.84 -3.68 3.34
N VAL A 41 -3.21 -4.77 2.89
CA VAL A 41 -2.50 -4.83 1.61
C VAL A 41 -3.47 -4.69 0.44
N GLU A 42 -4.53 -5.50 0.39
CA GLU A 42 -5.54 -5.43 -0.66
C GLU A 42 -6.20 -4.04 -0.69
N ARG A 43 -6.54 -3.52 0.50
CA ARG A 43 -7.13 -2.18 0.65
C ARG A 43 -6.21 -1.06 0.18
N LEU A 44 -4.89 -1.21 0.32
CA LEU A 44 -3.91 -0.26 -0.18
C LEU A 44 -3.83 -0.33 -1.71
N VAL A 45 -3.80 -1.54 -2.28
CA VAL A 45 -3.81 -1.74 -3.74
C VAL A 45 -5.05 -1.11 -4.36
N ASP A 46 -6.23 -1.37 -3.79
CA ASP A 46 -7.48 -0.73 -4.24
C ASP A 46 -7.41 0.79 -4.15
N LEU A 47 -6.88 1.34 -3.04
CA LEU A 47 -6.74 2.78 -2.88
C LEU A 47 -5.85 3.41 -3.95
N ILE A 48 -4.73 2.76 -4.28
CA ILE A 48 -3.81 3.20 -5.32
C ILE A 48 -4.47 3.09 -6.71
N ARG A 49 -5.27 2.03 -6.95
CA ARG A 49 -6.06 1.84 -8.18
C ARG A 49 -7.14 2.90 -8.35
N GLU A 50 -7.88 3.22 -7.30
CA GLU A 50 -8.91 4.28 -7.28
C GLU A 50 -8.32 5.63 -7.67
N HIS A 51 -7.05 5.89 -7.32
CA HIS A 51 -6.35 7.12 -7.69
C HIS A 51 -5.68 7.05 -9.07
N GLY A 52 -5.84 5.95 -9.81
CA GLY A 52 -5.20 5.74 -11.12
C GLY A 52 -3.68 5.71 -11.07
N LYS A 53 -3.11 5.46 -9.89
CA LYS A 53 -1.65 5.41 -9.65
C LYS A 53 -1.12 3.98 -9.62
N TRP A 54 -2.01 2.98 -9.69
CA TRP A 54 -1.62 1.59 -9.65
C TRP A 54 -1.06 1.19 -10.99
N VAL A 55 0.20 0.78 -10.98
CA VAL A 55 0.83 0.09 -12.10
C VAL A 55 0.76 -1.38 -11.78
N GLU A 56 0.19 -2.16 -12.68
CA GLU A 56 0.23 -3.62 -12.55
C GLU A 56 1.69 -4.04 -12.53
N PRO A 57 2.17 -4.73 -11.48
CA PRO A 57 3.54 -5.20 -11.46
C PRO A 57 3.72 -6.11 -12.67
N GLU A 58 4.67 -5.78 -13.53
CA GLU A 58 5.05 -6.62 -14.66
C GLU A 58 5.42 -7.99 -14.06
N LEU A 59 4.58 -8.99 -14.30
CA LEU A 59 4.87 -10.39 -13.95
C LEU A 59 5.93 -10.92 -14.93
N ASP A 60 7.02 -10.18 -15.11
CA ASP A 60 8.09 -10.55 -16.03
C ASP A 60 9.11 -11.41 -15.27
N GLY A 61 9.12 -12.71 -15.59
CA GLY A 61 10.29 -13.53 -15.28
C GLY A 61 10.13 -15.04 -15.09
N VAL A 62 8.93 -15.65 -15.05
CA VAL A 62 8.84 -17.12 -14.79
C VAL A 62 7.92 -17.95 -15.69
N ALA A 63 7.43 -17.42 -16.82
CA ALA A 63 6.60 -18.21 -17.74
C ALA A 63 7.09 -18.20 -19.20
N GLY A 64 8.40 -18.05 -19.41
CA GLY A 64 9.00 -17.89 -20.74
C GLY A 64 10.16 -18.82 -21.09
N ILE A 65 10.54 -19.79 -20.25
CA ILE A 65 11.49 -20.83 -20.69
C ILE A 65 10.75 -21.95 -21.44
N SER A 66 10.33 -21.62 -22.65
CA SER A 66 10.28 -22.61 -23.72
C SER A 66 11.71 -22.91 -24.14
N THR A 67 12.33 -23.92 -23.57
CA THR A 67 13.43 -24.69 -24.19
C THR A 67 13.37 -26.12 -23.69
#